data_AF-A0A2T9YLD0-F1
#
_entry.id   AF-A0A2T9YLD0-F1
#
_cell.length_a   1.000
_cell.length_b   1.000
_cell.length_c   1.000
_cell.angle_alpha   90.00
_cell.angle_beta   90.00
_cell.angle_gamma   90.00
#
_symmetry.space_group_name_H-M   'P 1'
#
loop_
_entity.id
_entity.type
_entity.pdbx_description
1 polymer ?
#
loop_
_entity_poly.entity_id
_entity_poly.type
_entity_poly.pdbx_seq_one_letter_code
_entity_poly.pdbx_strand_id
1 'polypeptide(L)'
;MVENSSLSKLLDESRKLASHVGTSNIPMVERNLDTLSAESRNLATKSNRSLAPLDSKTRAFFAEGGVDPGELMEKSNSALIDSINIQTQQTFNTNVENYISGQYENCIANAIDNSQIMALEDFDTSMEFNIQQAWEETKKKVFDGMGQPIVPMEYDVFDSSKGSSLGVQTYERGFSDEASGNSKFLGAKGIVQANPRVEKYTKVIRTLNNNRINKIPTNLSFEFSSATQQTTTLTGDKQLSKCWELLETITGKDSAQPVGKIDLTSGNASSAEKRQELVDRSRKFLENSYLQYIDRIIEQNPREASIGGIPSIHNKIRGFLQVKFSKSSNIPEYIEVYDNEAVWAHMYYLVRCGKLEEMLDYALGIEDVLADSDPSFISYLRHYIESPNRTLDASSQERISASVGMMRVNMRVVDPYKFSVYKVIGRCDLARKTVHEVIQTTEDYIWHQVC
;
A
#
# COMPACT_ATOMS: atom_id res chain seq x y z
N MET A 1 -22.72 -54.16 -26.12
CA MET A 1 -22.45 -54.91 -24.86
C MET A 1 -21.19 -54.45 -24.10
N VAL A 2 -20.44 -53.43 -24.55
CA VAL A 2 -19.18 -52.99 -23.90
C VAL A 2 -19.37 -51.77 -22.95
N GLU A 3 -20.36 -50.90 -23.18
CA GLU A 3 -20.58 -49.67 -22.39
C GLU A 3 -21.08 -49.91 -20.95
N ASN A 4 -21.86 -50.96 -20.69
CA ASN A 4 -22.34 -51.24 -19.32
C ASN A 4 -21.20 -51.63 -18.36
N SER A 5 -20.05 -52.06 -18.89
CA SER A 5 -18.88 -52.43 -18.08
C SER A 5 -18.08 -51.21 -17.59
N SER A 6 -18.06 -50.11 -18.33
CA SER A 6 -17.38 -48.88 -17.90
C SER A 6 -18.21 -48.14 -16.86
N LEU A 7 -19.53 -48.03 -17.08
CA LEU A 7 -20.45 -47.39 -16.14
C LEU A 7 -20.57 -48.14 -14.81
N SER A 8 -20.57 -49.48 -14.83
CA SER A 8 -20.54 -50.28 -13.58
C SER A 8 -19.21 -50.17 -12.85
N LYS A 9 -18.08 -50.11 -13.56
CA LYS A 9 -16.78 -49.81 -12.94
C LYS A 9 -16.74 -48.43 -12.31
N LEU A 10 -17.29 -47.43 -12.98
CA LEU A 10 -17.38 -46.04 -12.47
C LEU A 10 -18.27 -45.95 -11.23
N LEU A 11 -19.38 -46.71 -11.22
CA LEU A 11 -20.25 -46.84 -10.05
C LEU A 11 -19.53 -47.51 -8.88
N ASP A 12 -18.79 -48.60 -9.11
CA ASP A 12 -18.00 -49.27 -8.08
C ASP A 12 -16.85 -48.40 -7.56
N GLU A 13 -16.18 -47.63 -8.42
CA GLU A 13 -15.17 -46.64 -8.02
C GLU A 13 -15.79 -45.51 -7.20
N SER A 14 -16.97 -45.01 -7.59
CA SER A 14 -17.69 -43.98 -6.81
C SER A 14 -18.08 -44.49 -5.42
N ARG A 15 -18.52 -45.76 -5.31
CA ARG A 15 -18.86 -46.40 -4.03
C ARG A 15 -17.63 -46.62 -3.15
N LYS A 16 -16.48 -46.96 -3.73
CA LYS A 16 -15.20 -47.10 -3.01
C LYS A 16 -14.64 -45.76 -2.53
N LEU A 17 -14.76 -44.70 -3.32
CA LEU A 17 -14.36 -43.35 -2.91
C LEU A 17 -15.26 -42.84 -1.78
N ALA A 18 -16.58 -43.06 -1.88
CA ALA A 18 -17.53 -42.65 -0.86
C ALA A 18 -17.34 -43.41 0.47
N SER A 19 -16.94 -44.68 0.45
CA SER A 19 -16.63 -45.44 1.67
C SER A 19 -15.30 -45.01 2.32
N HIS A 20 -14.34 -44.49 1.54
CA HIS A 20 -13.07 -43.99 2.06
C HIS A 20 -13.19 -42.67 2.84
N VAL A 21 -14.30 -41.94 2.65
CA VAL A 21 -14.57 -40.65 3.31
C VAL A 21 -15.38 -40.82 4.62
N GLY A 22 -15.90 -42.01 4.91
CA GLY A 22 -16.85 -42.23 6.01
C GLY A 22 -16.31 -43.04 7.20
N THR A 23 -15.70 -42.38 8.20
CA THR A 23 -15.60 -42.91 9.58
C THR A 23 -16.86 -42.65 10.40
N SER A 24 -18.02 -42.40 9.77
CA SER A 24 -19.29 -42.21 10.47
C SER A 24 -20.36 -43.18 9.94
N ASN A 25 -20.93 -43.97 10.88
CA ASN A 25 -22.02 -44.92 10.67
C ASN A 25 -23.33 -44.19 10.32
N ILE A 26 -23.45 -43.70 9.08
CA ILE A 26 -24.70 -43.15 8.54
C ILE A 26 -25.06 -43.98 7.30
N PRO A 27 -26.28 -44.52 7.18
CA PRO A 27 -26.66 -45.37 6.05
C PRO A 27 -26.66 -44.59 4.72
N MET A 28 -26.13 -45.25 3.69
CA MET A 28 -25.97 -44.74 2.33
C MET A 28 -27.34 -44.48 1.68
N VAL A 29 -27.63 -43.23 1.29
CA VAL A 29 -28.86 -42.86 0.56
C VAL A 29 -28.52 -42.62 -0.91
N GLU A 30 -28.97 -43.51 -1.79
CA GLU A 30 -28.92 -43.28 -3.24
C GLU A 30 -30.00 -42.25 -3.61
N ARG A 31 -29.58 -41.07 -4.09
CA ARG A 31 -30.49 -39.98 -4.48
C ARG A 31 -30.68 -39.96 -6.01
N ASN A 32 -31.92 -39.84 -6.45
CA ASN A 32 -32.26 -39.71 -7.87
C ASN A 32 -31.78 -38.36 -8.43
N LEU A 33 -31.44 -38.29 -9.72
CA LEU A 33 -30.92 -37.07 -10.39
C LEU A 33 -31.83 -35.86 -10.22
N ASP A 34 -33.16 -36.07 -10.25
CA ASP A 34 -34.13 -34.99 -10.04
C ASP A 34 -34.03 -34.40 -8.64
N THR A 35 -33.85 -35.25 -7.62
CA THR A 35 -33.66 -34.82 -6.23
C THR A 35 -32.33 -34.09 -6.03
N LEU A 36 -31.26 -34.54 -6.71
CA LEU A 36 -29.96 -33.87 -6.69
C LEU A 36 -30.02 -32.49 -7.37
N SER A 37 -30.75 -32.35 -8.47
CA SER A 37 -30.91 -31.07 -9.17
C SER A 37 -31.72 -30.05 -8.35
N ALA A 38 -32.71 -30.52 -7.60
CA ALA A 38 -33.51 -29.69 -6.72
C ALA A 38 -32.68 -29.22 -5.51
N GLU A 39 -31.90 -30.11 -4.90
CA GLU A 39 -31.01 -29.76 -3.80
C GLU A 39 -29.83 -28.88 -4.25
N SER A 40 -29.27 -29.10 -5.44
CA SER A 40 -28.20 -28.24 -5.97
C SER A 40 -28.68 -26.81 -6.21
N ARG A 41 -29.92 -26.64 -6.73
CA ARG A 41 -30.56 -25.32 -6.82
C ARG A 41 -30.83 -24.71 -5.45
N ASN A 42 -31.24 -25.51 -4.48
CA ASN A 42 -31.48 -25.05 -3.11
C ASN A 42 -30.17 -24.66 -2.39
N LEU A 43 -29.07 -25.36 -2.67
CA LEU A 43 -27.74 -25.02 -2.18
C LEU A 43 -27.16 -23.81 -2.88
N ALA A 44 -27.35 -23.65 -4.19
CA ALA A 44 -26.92 -22.45 -4.92
C ALA A 44 -27.65 -21.19 -4.41
N THR A 45 -28.95 -21.29 -4.12
CA THR A 45 -29.71 -20.17 -3.55
C THR A 45 -29.33 -19.89 -2.09
N LYS A 46 -28.94 -20.90 -1.30
CA LYS A 46 -28.39 -20.71 0.06
C LYS A 46 -26.96 -20.19 0.08
N SER A 47 -26.12 -20.58 -0.88
CA SER A 47 -24.73 -20.09 -1.04
C SER A 47 -24.70 -18.58 -1.19
N ASN A 48 -25.59 -18.02 -2.02
CA ASN A 48 -25.75 -16.56 -2.17
C ASN A 48 -26.28 -15.85 -0.92
N ARG A 49 -26.78 -16.59 0.08
CA ARG A 49 -27.26 -16.06 1.36
C ARG A 49 -26.21 -16.15 2.49
N SER A 50 -25.07 -16.79 2.25
CA SER A 50 -24.01 -17.01 3.26
C SER A 50 -23.27 -15.73 3.71
N LEU A 51 -23.53 -14.58 3.07
CA LEU A 51 -23.07 -13.25 3.50
C LEU A 51 -23.99 -12.55 4.51
N ALA A 52 -25.11 -13.16 4.91
CA ALA A 52 -25.96 -12.65 5.98
C ALA A 52 -25.57 -13.27 7.34
N PRO A 53 -25.61 -12.52 8.46
CA PRO A 53 -25.31 -13.07 9.78
C PRO A 53 -26.28 -14.22 10.10
N LEU A 54 -25.73 -15.40 10.41
CA LEU A 54 -26.51 -16.58 10.76
C LEU A 54 -27.50 -16.25 11.88
N ASP A 55 -28.79 -16.46 11.61
CA ASP A 55 -29.91 -16.10 12.48
C ASP A 55 -29.71 -16.61 13.92
N SER A 56 -29.93 -15.75 14.91
CA SER A 56 -29.67 -16.00 16.34
C SER A 56 -30.34 -17.29 16.86
N LYS A 57 -31.49 -17.63 16.28
CA LYS A 57 -32.25 -18.83 16.60
C LYS A 57 -31.54 -20.11 16.19
N THR A 58 -30.84 -20.09 15.05
CA THR A 58 -30.05 -21.21 14.55
C THR A 58 -28.83 -21.46 15.43
N ARG A 59 -28.19 -20.39 15.95
CA ARG A 59 -27.10 -20.50 16.93
C ARG A 59 -27.56 -21.12 18.24
N ALA A 60 -28.77 -20.78 18.70
CA ALA A 60 -29.36 -21.37 19.90
C ALA A 60 -29.69 -22.87 19.73
N PHE A 61 -30.18 -23.29 18.56
CA PHE A 61 -30.43 -24.71 18.28
C PHE A 61 -29.14 -25.55 18.25
N PHE A 62 -28.04 -25.01 17.73
CA PHE A 62 -26.75 -25.72 17.74
C PHE A 62 -26.13 -25.79 19.14
N ALA A 63 -26.29 -24.73 19.94
CA ALA A 63 -25.90 -24.73 21.34
C ALA A 63 -26.70 -25.75 22.17
N GLU A 64 -28.01 -25.90 21.90
CA GLU A 64 -28.86 -26.93 22.53
C GLU A 64 -28.41 -28.35 22.14
N GLY A 65 -27.86 -28.53 20.95
CA GLY A 65 -27.22 -29.76 20.50
C GLY A 65 -25.80 -30.00 21.03
N GLY A 66 -25.27 -29.11 21.87
CA GLY A 66 -23.93 -29.23 22.47
C GLY A 66 -22.76 -28.94 21.52
N VAL A 67 -23.02 -28.31 20.37
CA VAL A 67 -22.01 -28.03 19.35
C VAL A 67 -21.87 -26.53 19.16
N ASP A 68 -20.70 -25.97 19.52
CA ASP A 68 -20.44 -24.54 19.39
C ASP A 68 -20.23 -24.16 17.91
N PRO A 69 -21.14 -23.37 17.31
CA PRO A 69 -21.01 -22.96 15.91
C PRO A 69 -19.81 -22.03 15.67
N GLY A 70 -19.26 -21.38 16.70
CA GLY A 70 -18.05 -20.56 16.56
C GLY A 70 -16.82 -21.40 16.24
N GLU A 71 -16.60 -22.46 17.02
CA GLU A 71 -15.46 -23.36 16.86
C GLU A 71 -15.54 -24.15 15.54
N LEU A 72 -16.75 -24.56 15.13
CA LEU A 72 -16.97 -25.20 13.84
C LEU A 72 -16.67 -24.28 12.66
N MET A 73 -17.03 -23.00 12.76
CA MET A 73 -16.80 -22.04 11.68
C MET A 73 -15.32 -21.67 11.57
N GLU A 74 -14.62 -21.60 12.72
CA GLU A 74 -13.17 -21.44 12.75
C GLU A 74 -12.45 -22.66 12.14
N LYS A 75 -12.86 -23.89 12.51
CA LYS A 75 -12.34 -25.14 11.92
C LYS A 75 -12.69 -25.30 10.43
N SER A 76 -13.87 -24.85 10.00
CA SER A 76 -14.27 -24.85 8.60
C SER A 76 -13.46 -23.84 7.78
N ASN A 77 -13.25 -22.64 8.33
CA ASN A 77 -12.47 -21.61 7.66
C ASN A 77 -10.98 -22.00 7.59
N SER A 78 -10.43 -22.64 8.62
CA SER A 78 -9.06 -23.17 8.57
C SER A 78 -8.93 -24.28 7.52
N ALA A 79 -9.89 -25.22 7.45
CA ALA A 79 -9.87 -26.29 6.45
C ALA A 79 -10.04 -25.76 5.00
N LEU A 80 -10.80 -24.69 4.80
CA LEU A 80 -10.95 -24.03 3.50
C LEU A 80 -9.66 -23.29 3.08
N ILE A 81 -8.95 -22.66 4.03
CA ILE A 81 -7.68 -21.99 3.75
C ILE A 81 -6.59 -22.99 3.38
N ASP A 82 -6.56 -24.17 4.02
CA ASP A 82 -5.65 -25.26 3.62
C ASP A 82 -5.94 -25.78 2.20
N SER A 83 -7.21 -25.78 1.77
CA SER A 83 -7.60 -26.23 0.43
C SER A 83 -7.30 -25.23 -0.70
N ILE A 84 -7.12 -23.94 -0.38
CA ILE A 84 -6.76 -22.89 -1.35
C ILE A 84 -5.23 -22.79 -1.49
N ASN A 85 -4.49 -23.30 -0.50
CA ASN A 85 -3.04 -23.36 -0.51
C ASN A 85 -2.52 -24.73 -0.94
N ILE A 86 -3.10 -25.31 -2.00
CA ILE A 86 -2.43 -26.35 -2.78
C ILE A 86 -1.31 -25.64 -3.57
N GLN A 87 -0.28 -25.19 -2.88
CA GLN A 87 1.05 -25.31 -3.44
C GLN A 87 1.23 -26.80 -3.64
N THR A 88 1.37 -27.22 -4.89
CA THR A 88 1.68 -28.60 -5.28
C THR A 88 2.84 -29.03 -4.41
N GLN A 89 2.56 -29.75 -3.31
CA GLN A 89 3.60 -30.25 -2.44
C GLN A 89 4.43 -31.14 -3.33
N GLN A 90 5.70 -30.77 -3.56
CA GLN A 90 6.63 -31.61 -4.29
C GLN A 90 6.75 -32.89 -3.47
N THR A 91 5.97 -33.90 -3.84
CA THR A 91 6.15 -35.23 -3.30
C THR A 91 7.52 -35.67 -3.78
N PHE A 92 8.53 -35.61 -2.91
CA PHE A 92 9.82 -36.25 -3.14
C PHE A 92 9.60 -37.76 -3.11
N ASN A 93 9.00 -38.28 -4.17
CA ASN A 93 8.83 -39.70 -4.38
C ASN A 93 10.17 -40.22 -4.91
N THR A 94 10.77 -41.18 -4.20
CA THR A 94 12.05 -41.84 -4.54
C THR A 94 11.97 -42.69 -5.84
N ASN A 95 10.96 -42.48 -6.68
CA ASN A 95 10.75 -43.17 -7.95
C ASN A 95 10.91 -42.17 -9.11
N VAL A 96 11.91 -42.41 -9.97
CA VAL A 96 12.30 -41.52 -11.08
C VAL A 96 11.13 -41.26 -12.04
N GLU A 97 10.28 -42.24 -12.28
CA GLU A 97 9.15 -42.13 -13.22
C GLU A 97 8.08 -41.15 -12.70
N ASN A 98 7.79 -41.19 -11.40
CA ASN A 98 6.82 -40.28 -10.78
C ASN A 98 7.39 -38.86 -10.68
N TYR A 99 8.69 -38.71 -10.48
CA TYR A 99 9.36 -37.41 -10.51
C TYR A 99 9.29 -36.77 -11.91
N ILE A 100 9.57 -37.55 -12.96
CA ILE A 100 9.47 -37.07 -14.34
C ILE A 100 8.03 -36.70 -14.69
N SER A 101 7.06 -37.54 -14.31
CA SER A 101 5.64 -37.25 -14.54
C SER A 101 5.19 -35.98 -13.81
N GLY A 102 5.61 -35.80 -12.55
CA GLY A 102 5.31 -34.58 -11.79
C GLY A 102 5.97 -33.32 -12.37
N GLN A 103 7.19 -33.42 -12.90
CA GLN A 103 7.85 -32.32 -13.61
C GLN A 103 7.16 -32.00 -14.94
N TYR A 104 6.66 -33.01 -15.64
CA TYR A 104 5.89 -32.83 -16.87
C TYR A 104 4.56 -32.11 -16.59
N GLU A 105 3.82 -32.53 -15.57
CA GLU A 105 2.58 -31.85 -15.13
C GLU A 105 2.85 -30.41 -14.68
N ASN A 106 3.94 -30.17 -13.94
CA ASN A 106 4.33 -28.83 -13.52
C ASN A 106 4.72 -27.95 -14.71
N CYS A 107 5.43 -28.51 -15.69
CA CYS A 107 5.77 -27.82 -16.93
C CYS A 107 4.51 -27.43 -17.72
N ILE A 108 3.53 -28.34 -17.82
CA ILE A 108 2.23 -28.04 -18.46
C ILE A 108 1.49 -26.95 -17.69
N ALA A 109 1.40 -27.04 -16.36
CA ALA A 109 0.73 -26.04 -15.54
C ALA A 109 1.36 -24.65 -15.72
N ASN A 110 2.69 -24.56 -15.65
CA ASN A 110 3.40 -23.32 -15.90
C ASN A 110 3.22 -22.82 -17.34
N ALA A 111 3.14 -23.71 -18.33
CA ALA A 111 2.88 -23.32 -19.71
C ALA A 111 1.46 -22.75 -19.87
N ILE A 112 0.47 -23.32 -19.19
CA ILE A 112 -0.91 -22.80 -19.18
C ILE A 112 -0.96 -21.44 -18.51
N ASP A 113 -0.37 -21.29 -17.32
CA ASP A 113 -0.36 -20.02 -16.59
C ASP A 113 0.34 -18.92 -17.40
N ASN A 114 1.49 -19.23 -18.00
CA ASN A 114 2.18 -18.30 -18.89
C ASN A 114 1.33 -17.96 -20.13
N SER A 115 0.63 -18.93 -20.72
CA SER A 115 -0.25 -18.69 -21.86
C SER A 115 -1.43 -17.78 -21.49
N GLN A 116 -1.95 -17.89 -20.26
CA GLN A 116 -3.02 -17.04 -19.78
C GLN A 116 -2.54 -15.61 -19.56
N ILE A 117 -1.35 -15.43 -18.97
CA ILE A 117 -0.73 -14.11 -18.79
C ILE A 117 -0.50 -13.45 -20.14
N MET A 118 0.09 -14.19 -21.10
CA MET A 118 0.30 -13.69 -22.46
C MET A 118 -1.01 -13.32 -23.16
N ALA A 119 -2.06 -14.16 -23.02
CA ALA A 119 -3.35 -13.87 -23.63
C ALA A 119 -4.03 -12.62 -23.04
N LEU A 120 -3.85 -12.35 -21.75
CA LEU A 120 -4.35 -11.12 -21.12
C LEU A 120 -3.59 -9.90 -21.62
N GLU A 121 -2.26 -9.98 -21.71
CA GLU A 121 -1.43 -8.89 -22.24
C GLU A 121 -1.75 -8.59 -23.72
N ASP A 122 -1.96 -9.62 -24.53
CA ASP A 122 -2.40 -9.49 -25.93
C ASP A 122 -3.79 -8.88 -26.04
N PHE A 123 -4.70 -9.24 -25.13
CA PHE A 123 -6.05 -8.67 -25.08
C PHE A 123 -6.00 -7.18 -24.71
N ASP A 124 -5.23 -6.81 -23.68
CA ASP A 124 -5.08 -5.41 -23.26
C ASP A 124 -4.45 -4.57 -24.37
N THR A 125 -3.41 -5.08 -25.02
CA THR A 125 -2.77 -4.42 -26.17
C THR A 125 -3.76 -4.24 -27.32
N SER A 126 -4.57 -5.26 -27.62
CA SER A 126 -5.61 -5.18 -28.65
C SER A 126 -6.71 -4.19 -28.27
N MET A 127 -7.10 -4.14 -26.99
CA MET A 127 -8.09 -3.20 -26.49
C MET A 127 -7.59 -1.76 -26.59
N GLU A 128 -6.35 -1.49 -26.20
CA GLU A 128 -5.71 -0.19 -26.34
C GLU A 128 -5.65 0.25 -27.81
N PHE A 129 -5.27 -0.66 -28.71
CA PHE A 129 -5.27 -0.38 -30.15
C PHE A 129 -6.66 -0.02 -30.67
N ASN A 130 -7.69 -0.79 -30.30
CA ASN A 130 -9.08 -0.52 -30.71
C ASN A 130 -9.61 0.80 -30.13
N ILE A 131 -9.31 1.11 -28.87
CA ILE A 131 -9.68 2.38 -28.24
C ILE A 131 -9.00 3.55 -28.97
N GLN A 132 -7.71 3.41 -29.27
CA GLN A 132 -6.95 4.43 -29.98
C GLN A 132 -7.50 4.66 -31.40
N GLN A 133 -7.84 3.58 -32.11
CA GLN A 133 -8.45 3.67 -33.43
C GLN A 133 -9.82 4.36 -33.38
N ALA A 134 -10.69 3.97 -32.43
CA ALA A 134 -11.99 4.61 -32.24
C ALA A 134 -11.84 6.10 -31.85
N TRP A 135 -10.82 6.44 -31.06
CA TRP A 135 -10.49 7.82 -30.74
C TRP A 135 -10.03 8.60 -31.98
N GLU A 136 -9.20 8.02 -32.85
CA GLU A 136 -8.76 8.67 -34.08
C GLU A 136 -9.91 8.88 -35.06
N GLU A 137 -10.82 7.92 -35.18
CA GLU A 137 -12.03 8.04 -35.99
C GLU A 137 -12.97 9.13 -35.48
N THR A 138 -13.21 9.17 -34.16
CA THR A 138 -14.04 10.20 -33.54
C THR A 138 -13.39 11.57 -33.63
N LYS A 139 -12.08 11.67 -33.42
CA LYS A 139 -11.30 12.88 -33.64
C LYS A 139 -11.44 13.38 -35.08
N LYS A 140 -11.28 12.49 -36.07
CA LYS A 140 -11.45 12.85 -37.49
C LYS A 140 -12.86 13.36 -37.79
N LYS A 141 -13.89 12.67 -37.29
CA LYS A 141 -15.30 13.11 -37.40
C LYS A 141 -15.56 14.47 -36.75
N VAL A 142 -14.93 14.75 -35.61
CA VAL A 142 -15.04 16.07 -34.94
C VAL A 142 -14.33 17.16 -35.75
N PHE A 143 -13.16 16.86 -36.33
CA PHE A 143 -12.46 17.81 -37.21
C PHE A 143 -13.26 18.11 -38.49
N ASP A 144 -13.84 17.08 -39.11
CA ASP A 144 -14.69 17.25 -40.29
C ASP A 144 -15.99 18.00 -39.94
N GLY A 145 -16.55 17.77 -38.74
CA GLY A 145 -17.74 18.44 -38.23
C GLY A 145 -17.52 19.89 -37.77
N MET A 146 -16.29 20.28 -37.38
CA MET A 146 -15.95 21.68 -37.08
C MET A 146 -15.73 22.52 -38.35
N GLY A 147 -15.61 21.89 -39.52
CA GLY A 147 -15.33 22.55 -40.81
C GLY A 147 -16.55 22.83 -41.69
N GLN A 148 -17.75 22.32 -41.38
CA GLN A 148 -18.95 22.55 -42.20
C GLN A 148 -20.08 23.25 -41.42
N PRO A 149 -20.81 24.21 -42.04
CA PRO A 149 -22.02 24.75 -41.45
C PRO A 149 -23.08 23.66 -41.35
N ILE A 150 -23.73 23.61 -40.19
CA ILE A 150 -24.73 22.61 -39.79
C ILE A 150 -25.79 22.42 -40.90
N VAL A 151 -25.72 21.29 -41.60
CA VAL A 151 -26.87 20.69 -42.29
C VAL A 151 -27.36 19.56 -41.38
N PRO A 152 -28.67 19.46 -41.09
CA PRO A 152 -29.21 18.38 -40.26
C PRO A 152 -28.87 17.04 -40.89
N MET A 153 -28.00 16.27 -40.23
CA MET A 153 -27.64 14.92 -40.64
C MET A 153 -28.79 13.99 -40.23
N GLU A 154 -29.56 13.56 -41.22
CA GLU A 154 -30.53 12.48 -41.14
C GLU A 154 -29.73 11.18 -40.86
N TYR A 155 -30.03 10.51 -39.75
CA TYR A 155 -29.38 9.25 -39.43
C TYR A 155 -30.07 8.14 -40.23
N ASP A 156 -29.39 7.62 -41.26
CA ASP A 156 -29.74 6.32 -41.83
C ASP A 156 -29.43 5.24 -40.79
N VAL A 157 -30.51 4.73 -40.20
CA VAL A 157 -30.52 3.52 -39.39
C VAL A 157 -30.11 2.36 -40.30
N PHE A 158 -29.00 1.71 -39.95
CA PHE A 158 -28.47 0.55 -40.65
C PHE A 158 -29.51 -0.58 -40.71
N ASP A 159 -30.05 -0.81 -41.90
CA ASP A 159 -30.94 -1.93 -42.26
C ASP A 159 -30.20 -3.26 -42.03
N SER A 160 -30.55 -3.92 -40.93
CA SER A 160 -30.15 -5.30 -40.66
C SER A 160 -31.08 -6.25 -41.41
N SER A 161 -30.70 -6.63 -42.62
CA SER A 161 -31.27 -7.80 -43.28
C SER A 161 -30.19 -8.70 -43.92
N LYS A 162 -29.63 -9.60 -43.10
CA LYS A 162 -29.45 -11.06 -43.36
C LYS A 162 -28.44 -11.68 -42.38
N GLY A 163 -28.91 -12.61 -41.53
CA GLY A 163 -28.08 -13.73 -41.03
C GLY A 163 -28.01 -13.98 -39.52
N SER A 164 -29.03 -14.68 -39.00
CA SER A 164 -29.07 -15.59 -37.82
C SER A 164 -28.74 -15.11 -36.40
N SER A 165 -29.73 -15.37 -35.54
CA SER A 165 -29.87 -15.30 -34.09
C SER A 165 -28.73 -15.80 -33.20
N LEU A 166 -28.53 -15.10 -32.07
CA LEU A 166 -28.64 -15.67 -30.72
C LEU A 166 -28.80 -14.53 -29.69
N GLY A 167 -29.90 -14.57 -28.93
CA GLY A 167 -30.44 -13.44 -28.19
C GLY A 167 -29.65 -13.04 -26.94
N VAL A 168 -29.40 -11.73 -26.83
CA VAL A 168 -29.10 -11.06 -25.57
C VAL A 168 -30.27 -10.10 -25.31
N GLN A 169 -31.01 -10.35 -24.22
CA GLN A 169 -32.07 -9.46 -23.76
C GLN A 169 -31.45 -8.20 -23.15
N THR A 170 -31.47 -7.10 -23.90
CA THR A 170 -31.30 -5.76 -23.33
C THR A 170 -32.66 -5.20 -22.94
N TYR A 171 -32.76 -4.86 -21.67
CA TYR A 171 -33.87 -4.20 -21.00
C TYR A 171 -34.02 -2.77 -21.55
N GLU A 172 -34.99 -2.57 -22.45
CA GLU A 172 -35.43 -1.24 -22.88
C GLU A 172 -36.19 -0.56 -21.73
N ARG A 173 -35.63 0.52 -21.19
CA ARG A 173 -36.36 1.50 -20.39
C ARG A 173 -36.72 2.66 -21.31
N GLY A 174 -37.93 2.62 -21.86
CA GLY A 174 -38.47 3.69 -22.70
C GLY A 174 -38.55 5.02 -21.95
N PHE A 175 -38.12 6.08 -22.63
CA PHE A 175 -38.45 7.47 -22.30
C PHE A 175 -39.12 8.07 -23.53
N SER A 176 -40.39 8.43 -23.37
CA SER A 176 -41.18 9.17 -24.35
C SER A 176 -40.66 10.60 -24.47
N ASP A 177 -40.49 11.01 -25.72
CA ASP A 177 -40.05 12.33 -26.16
C ASP A 177 -41.26 13.28 -26.19
N GLU A 178 -41.25 14.35 -25.39
CA GLU A 178 -42.06 15.53 -25.66
C GLU A 178 -41.44 16.78 -25.01
N ALA A 179 -41.28 17.80 -25.86
CA ALA A 179 -41.01 19.22 -25.58
C ALA A 179 -39.55 19.72 -25.46
N SER A 180 -39.11 20.28 -26.60
CA SER A 180 -38.57 21.65 -26.73
C SER A 180 -37.13 21.95 -26.29
N GLY A 181 -36.25 22.01 -27.29
CA GLY A 181 -35.45 23.22 -27.56
C GLY A 181 -34.40 23.65 -26.53
N ASN A 182 -33.27 22.95 -26.47
CA ASN A 182 -31.92 23.54 -26.39
C ASN A 182 -30.86 22.43 -26.27
N SER A 183 -30.21 22.07 -27.38
CA SER A 183 -29.09 21.13 -27.38
C SER A 183 -27.83 21.80 -26.82
N LYS A 184 -27.72 21.84 -25.48
CA LYS A 184 -26.47 22.12 -24.77
C LYS A 184 -25.90 20.79 -24.29
N PHE A 185 -24.82 20.35 -24.95
CA PHE A 185 -23.73 19.52 -24.42
C PHE A 185 -24.02 18.85 -23.06
N LEU A 186 -24.84 17.79 -23.06
CA LEU A 186 -25.35 17.13 -21.86
C LEU A 186 -24.53 15.90 -21.43
N GLY A 187 -23.40 15.61 -22.11
CA GLY A 187 -22.47 14.56 -21.69
C GLY A 187 -21.53 14.96 -20.54
N ALA A 188 -21.25 16.26 -20.35
CA ALA A 188 -20.29 16.71 -19.33
C ALA A 188 -20.94 17.17 -18.01
N LYS A 189 -22.24 17.54 -18.00
CA LYS A 189 -22.91 17.95 -16.75
C LYS A 189 -23.32 16.77 -15.87
N GLY A 190 -23.70 15.64 -16.45
CA GLY A 190 -24.09 14.44 -15.68
C GLY A 190 -22.92 13.84 -14.89
N ILE A 191 -21.72 13.77 -15.47
CA ILE A 191 -20.53 13.21 -14.81
C ILE A 191 -19.97 14.19 -13.76
N VAL A 192 -19.99 15.49 -14.03
CA VAL A 192 -19.49 16.51 -13.08
C VAL A 192 -20.45 16.73 -11.91
N GLN A 193 -21.76 16.52 -12.08
CA GLN A 193 -22.73 16.54 -10.98
C GLN A 193 -22.75 15.23 -10.17
N ALA A 194 -22.22 14.13 -10.71
CA ALA A 194 -22.20 12.84 -10.03
C ALA A 194 -21.05 12.68 -9.02
N ASN A 195 -19.98 13.49 -9.11
CA ASN A 195 -18.85 13.36 -8.19
C ASN A 195 -18.20 14.72 -7.83
N PRO A 196 -18.37 15.23 -6.59
CA PRO A 196 -17.82 16.51 -6.15
C PRO A 196 -16.28 16.56 -6.22
N ARG A 197 -15.62 15.40 -6.29
CA ARG A 197 -14.19 15.26 -6.51
C ARG A 197 -13.77 15.77 -7.88
N VAL A 198 -14.50 15.38 -8.93
CA VAL A 198 -14.16 15.72 -10.33
C VAL A 198 -14.27 17.22 -10.56
N GLU A 199 -15.26 17.87 -9.95
CA GLU A 199 -15.44 19.33 -10.06
C GLU A 199 -14.22 20.10 -9.52
N LYS A 200 -13.67 19.68 -8.38
CA LYS A 200 -12.50 20.32 -7.75
C LYS A 200 -11.24 20.17 -8.58
N TYR A 201 -10.95 18.96 -9.08
CA TYR A 201 -9.82 18.75 -9.98
C TYR A 201 -9.98 19.51 -11.31
N THR A 202 -11.20 19.58 -11.84
CA THR A 202 -11.49 20.33 -13.06
C THR A 202 -11.25 21.83 -12.86
N LYS A 203 -11.57 22.38 -11.67
CA LYS A 203 -11.25 23.77 -11.32
C LYS A 203 -9.74 24.02 -11.33
N VAL A 204 -8.96 23.13 -10.70
CA VAL A 204 -7.49 23.21 -10.70
C VAL A 204 -6.93 23.19 -12.12
N ILE A 205 -7.39 22.26 -12.97
CA ILE A 205 -6.93 22.15 -14.37
C ILE A 205 -7.31 23.39 -15.19
N ARG A 206 -8.49 23.99 -14.96
CA ARG A 206 -8.86 25.25 -15.62
C ARG A 206 -7.96 26.40 -15.20
N THR A 207 -7.68 26.53 -13.90
CA THR A 207 -6.74 27.53 -13.37
C THR A 207 -5.35 27.33 -13.96
N LEU A 208 -4.88 26.08 -14.04
CA LEU A 208 -3.62 25.70 -14.68
C LEU A 208 -3.57 26.11 -16.15
N ASN A 209 -4.60 25.78 -16.93
CA ASN A 209 -4.66 26.13 -18.35
C ASN A 209 -4.66 27.64 -18.56
N ASN A 210 -5.43 28.39 -17.77
CA ASN A 210 -5.41 29.85 -17.80
C ASN A 210 -4.03 30.41 -17.45
N ASN A 211 -3.37 29.87 -16.43
CA ASN A 211 -2.04 30.31 -16.03
C ASN A 211 -0.95 29.94 -17.05
N ARG A 212 -1.08 28.80 -17.76
CA ARG A 212 -0.21 28.45 -18.89
C ARG A 212 -0.37 29.41 -20.07
N ILE A 213 -1.61 29.81 -20.39
CA ILE A 213 -1.88 30.82 -21.43
C ILE A 213 -1.26 32.16 -21.03
N ASN A 214 -1.34 32.53 -19.75
CA ASN A 214 -0.81 33.78 -19.22
C ASN A 214 0.69 33.72 -18.88
N LYS A 215 1.37 32.58 -19.07
CA LYS A 215 2.77 32.32 -18.69
C LYS A 215 3.09 32.61 -17.21
N ILE A 216 2.11 32.43 -16.33
CA ILE A 216 2.29 32.58 -14.88
C ILE A 216 2.81 31.24 -14.34
N PRO A 217 3.95 31.22 -13.62
CA PRO A 217 4.44 30.00 -13.00
C PRO A 217 3.47 29.56 -11.91
N THR A 218 3.01 28.32 -12.00
CA THR A 218 2.07 27.75 -11.03
C THR A 218 2.66 26.51 -10.39
N ASN A 219 2.61 26.46 -9.07
CA ASN A 219 2.96 25.27 -8.33
C ASN A 219 1.78 24.29 -8.38
N LEU A 220 1.86 23.32 -9.30
CA LEU A 220 0.83 22.32 -9.49
C LEU A 220 0.58 21.51 -8.21
N SER A 221 1.65 21.17 -7.50
CA SER A 221 1.58 20.35 -6.28
C SER A 221 0.73 21.03 -5.20
N PHE A 222 0.82 22.35 -5.05
CA PHE A 222 0.03 23.09 -4.06
C PHE A 222 -1.47 23.15 -4.40
N GLU A 223 -1.81 23.41 -5.66
CA GLU A 223 -3.20 23.49 -6.12
C GLU A 223 -3.89 22.11 -6.02
N PHE A 224 -3.18 21.04 -6.38
CA PHE A 224 -3.67 19.68 -6.23
C PHE A 224 -3.75 19.24 -4.76
N SER A 225 -2.78 19.63 -3.92
CA SER A 225 -2.83 19.41 -2.47
C SER A 225 -4.09 20.06 -1.87
N SER A 226 -4.33 21.34 -2.17
CA SER A 226 -5.50 22.09 -1.70
C SER A 226 -6.82 21.45 -2.16
N ALA A 227 -6.90 20.99 -3.42
CA ALA A 227 -8.08 20.29 -3.92
C ALA A 227 -8.32 18.93 -3.24
N THR A 228 -7.24 18.22 -2.90
CA THR A 228 -7.33 16.93 -2.20
C THR A 228 -7.78 17.09 -0.75
N GLN A 229 -7.23 18.06 -0.02
CA GLN A 229 -7.64 18.36 1.36
C GLN A 229 -9.12 18.70 1.47
N GLN A 230 -9.65 19.46 0.52
CA GLN A 230 -11.08 19.80 0.48
C GLN A 230 -11.98 18.60 0.15
N THR A 231 -11.46 17.52 -0.43
CA THR A 231 -12.25 16.35 -0.84
C THR A 231 -12.18 15.22 0.19
N THR A 232 -11.42 15.40 1.27
CA THR A 232 -11.10 14.41 2.30
C THR A 232 -12.36 13.80 2.93
N THR A 233 -12.84 12.72 2.33
CA THR A 233 -13.88 11.85 2.88
C THR A 233 -13.38 10.41 2.98
N LEU A 234 -12.42 10.03 2.13
CA LEU A 234 -11.83 8.69 2.09
C LEU A 234 -10.38 8.69 2.61
N THR A 235 -9.97 7.60 3.26
CA THR A 235 -8.58 7.38 3.75
C THR A 235 -7.53 7.56 2.65
N GLY A 236 -7.85 7.20 1.40
CA GLY A 236 -6.96 7.39 0.24
C GLY A 236 -6.69 8.87 -0.09
N ASP A 237 -7.63 9.77 0.17
CA ASP A 237 -7.46 11.20 -0.13
C ASP A 237 -6.46 11.86 0.84
N LYS A 238 -6.36 11.36 2.08
CA LYS A 238 -5.34 11.80 3.05
C LYS A 238 -3.94 11.38 2.62
N GLN A 239 -3.80 10.16 2.11
CA GLN A 239 -2.52 9.66 1.58
C GLN A 239 -2.12 10.45 0.32
N LEU A 240 -3.09 10.73 -0.56
CA LEU A 240 -2.85 11.53 -1.76
C LEU A 240 -2.44 12.97 -1.42
N SER A 241 -3.06 13.60 -0.42
CA SER A 241 -2.62 14.92 0.08
C SER A 241 -1.16 14.89 0.53
N LYS A 242 -0.76 13.89 1.31
CA LYS A 242 0.65 13.71 1.72
C LYS A 242 1.59 13.52 0.53
N CYS A 243 1.17 12.78 -0.51
CA CYS A 243 1.97 12.63 -1.73
C CYS A 243 2.17 13.97 -2.46
N TRP A 244 1.16 14.83 -2.50
CA TRP A 244 1.29 16.17 -3.07
C TRP A 244 2.16 17.09 -2.23
N GLU A 245 2.07 17.01 -0.90
CA GLU A 245 2.98 17.73 0.02
C GLU A 245 4.43 17.26 -0.18
N LEU A 246 4.65 15.96 -0.35
CA LEU A 246 5.97 15.41 -0.67
C LEU A 246 6.46 15.95 -2.01
N LEU A 247 5.64 15.93 -3.06
CA LEU A 247 6.00 16.50 -4.35
C LEU A 247 6.31 18.00 -4.25
N GLU A 248 5.58 18.76 -3.45
CA GLU A 248 5.88 20.17 -3.18
C GLU A 248 7.27 20.33 -2.58
N THR A 249 7.60 19.55 -1.54
CA THR A 249 8.93 19.60 -0.91
C THR A 249 10.06 19.19 -1.85
N ILE A 250 9.82 18.21 -2.73
CA ILE A 250 10.80 17.72 -3.70
C ILE A 250 11.00 18.71 -4.85
N THR A 251 9.93 19.31 -5.39
CA THR A 251 10.05 20.28 -6.49
C THR A 251 10.67 21.60 -6.05
N GLY A 252 10.63 21.89 -4.74
CA GLY A 252 11.04 23.18 -4.20
C GLY A 252 10.06 24.27 -4.62
N LYS A 253 9.77 25.21 -3.72
CA LYS A 253 8.87 26.33 -4.00
C LYS A 253 9.38 27.27 -5.11
N ASP A 254 10.66 27.13 -5.49
CA ASP A 254 11.38 28.01 -6.42
C ASP A 254 11.39 27.55 -7.88
N SER A 255 10.86 26.36 -8.21
CA SER A 255 10.87 25.90 -9.61
C SER A 255 9.68 26.48 -10.40
N ALA A 256 9.70 27.80 -10.60
CA ALA A 256 8.86 28.53 -11.54
C ALA A 256 9.18 28.23 -13.01
N GLN A 257 10.21 27.42 -13.29
CA GLN A 257 10.52 26.97 -14.65
C GLN A 257 10.21 25.48 -14.81
N PRO A 258 9.65 25.08 -15.97
CA PRO A 258 9.59 23.67 -16.34
C PRO A 258 11.03 23.21 -16.54
N VAL A 259 11.63 22.66 -15.48
CA VAL A 259 12.92 21.97 -15.59
C VAL A 259 12.67 20.85 -16.60
N GLY A 260 13.38 20.89 -17.72
CA GLY A 260 13.32 19.84 -18.73
C GLY A 260 13.52 18.46 -18.09
N LYS A 261 13.07 17.40 -18.76
CA LYS A 261 13.13 16.01 -18.30
C LYS A 261 14.38 15.77 -17.44
N ILE A 262 14.19 15.64 -16.13
CA ILE A 262 15.30 15.47 -15.20
C ILE A 262 15.82 14.06 -15.42
N ASP A 263 16.94 13.93 -16.13
CA ASP A 263 17.61 12.66 -16.27
C ASP A 263 18.37 12.34 -14.97
N LEU A 264 17.70 11.59 -14.09
CA LEU A 264 18.25 11.08 -12.83
C LEU A 264 19.19 9.88 -13.07
N THR A 265 19.18 9.31 -14.27
CA THR A 265 19.86 8.04 -14.61
C THR A 265 21.22 8.21 -15.27
N SER A 266 21.48 9.38 -15.86
CA SER A 266 22.80 9.69 -16.40
C SER A 266 23.89 9.67 -15.31
N GLY A 267 25.11 9.24 -15.65
CA GLY A 267 26.26 9.20 -14.73
C GLY A 267 26.96 10.55 -14.52
N ASN A 268 26.39 11.64 -15.02
CA ASN A 268 27.01 12.97 -15.00
C ASN A 268 27.05 13.58 -13.57
N ALA A 269 27.99 14.48 -13.29
CA ALA A 269 28.09 15.16 -11.99
C ALA A 269 26.79 15.91 -11.61
N SER A 270 26.15 16.57 -12.58
CA SER A 270 24.88 17.28 -12.37
C SER A 270 23.70 16.38 -12.00
N SER A 271 23.69 15.10 -12.43
CA SER A 271 22.63 14.17 -12.01
C SER A 271 22.92 13.62 -10.61
N ALA A 272 24.19 13.49 -10.21
CA ALA A 272 24.57 13.11 -8.85
C ALA A 272 24.14 14.19 -7.83
N GLU A 273 24.39 15.47 -8.14
CA GLU A 273 23.94 16.60 -7.33
C GLU A 273 22.40 16.62 -7.18
N LYS A 274 21.67 16.42 -8.28
CA LYS A 274 20.20 16.35 -8.26
C LYS A 274 19.66 15.15 -7.48
N ARG A 275 20.34 13.99 -7.54
CA ARG A 275 20.00 12.83 -6.72
C ARG A 275 20.22 13.12 -5.23
N GLN A 276 21.32 13.79 -4.90
CA GLN A 276 21.60 14.20 -3.51
C GLN A 276 20.55 15.20 -3.01
N GLU A 277 20.21 16.20 -3.81
CA GLU A 277 19.16 17.17 -3.50
C GLU A 277 17.79 16.48 -3.29
N LEU A 278 17.45 15.50 -4.12
CA LEU A 278 16.24 14.69 -3.96
C LEU A 278 16.24 13.92 -2.63
N VAL A 279 17.36 13.29 -2.28
CA VAL A 279 17.53 12.57 -1.02
C VAL A 279 17.38 13.52 0.17
N ASP A 280 18.02 14.68 0.13
CA ASP A 280 17.97 15.66 1.23
C ASP A 280 16.57 16.26 1.40
N ARG A 281 15.87 16.57 0.31
CA ARG A 281 14.47 17.05 0.35
C ARG A 281 13.53 15.97 0.88
N SER A 282 13.69 14.73 0.43
CA SER A 282 12.89 13.59 0.90
C SER A 282 13.11 13.33 2.39
N ARG A 283 14.37 13.39 2.84
CA ARG A 283 14.71 13.26 4.27
C ARG A 283 14.05 14.36 5.09
N LYS A 284 14.16 15.62 4.67
CA LYS A 284 13.55 16.78 5.35
C LYS A 284 12.03 16.68 5.43
N PHE A 285 11.38 16.14 4.40
CA PHE A 285 9.94 15.87 4.44
C PHE A 285 9.59 14.83 5.52
N LEU A 286 10.33 13.71 5.58
CA LEU A 286 10.11 12.67 6.58
C LEU A 286 10.41 13.15 8.01
N GLU A 287 11.41 14.00 8.18
CA GLU A 287 11.76 14.65 9.46
C GLU A 287 10.61 15.58 9.92
N ASN A 288 10.10 16.44 9.04
CA ASN A 288 8.99 17.34 9.35
C ASN A 288 7.67 16.60 9.58
N SER A 289 7.37 15.55 8.81
CA SER A 289 6.20 14.69 9.00
C SER A 289 6.20 14.08 10.41
N TYR A 290 7.38 13.66 10.88
CA TYR A 290 7.53 13.08 12.22
C TYR A 290 7.36 14.11 13.33
N LEU A 291 7.88 15.33 13.15
CA LEU A 291 7.66 16.42 14.10
C LEU A 291 6.17 16.75 14.24
N GLN A 292 5.42 16.81 13.13
CA GLN A 292 3.96 16.97 13.18
C GLN A 292 3.26 15.79 13.87
N TYR A 293 3.77 14.57 13.70
CA TYR A 293 3.26 13.41 14.41
C TYR A 293 3.46 13.54 15.93
N ILE A 294 4.66 13.97 16.37
CA ILE A 294 4.94 14.25 17.78
C ILE A 294 3.96 15.29 18.34
N ASP A 295 3.76 16.40 17.62
CA ASP A 295 2.83 17.46 18.03
C ASP A 295 1.39 16.91 18.18
N ARG A 296 0.92 16.08 17.24
CA ARG A 296 -0.41 15.44 17.35
C ARG A 296 -0.52 14.49 18.54
N ILE A 297 0.50 13.69 18.85
CA ILE A 297 0.48 12.76 19.98
C ILE A 297 0.41 13.51 21.31
N ILE A 298 1.15 14.61 21.39
CA ILE A 298 1.14 15.54 22.52
C ILE A 298 -0.25 16.15 22.71
N GLU A 299 -0.85 16.68 21.63
CA GLU A 299 -2.19 17.28 21.65
C GLU A 299 -3.27 16.28 22.08
N GLN A 300 -3.10 15.01 21.71
CA GLN A 300 -4.01 13.93 22.12
C GLN A 300 -3.85 13.50 23.59
N ASN A 301 -2.66 13.67 24.18
CA ASN A 301 -2.34 13.20 25.54
C ASN A 301 -1.71 14.32 26.40
N PRO A 302 -2.39 15.46 26.62
CA PRO A 302 -1.78 16.62 27.29
C PRO A 302 -1.45 16.37 28.77
N ARG A 303 -2.20 15.49 29.46
CA ARG A 303 -1.98 15.17 30.88
C ARG A 303 -0.71 14.34 31.11
N GLU A 304 -0.44 13.40 30.21
CA GLU A 304 0.73 12.52 30.28
C GLU A 304 1.99 13.21 29.76
N ALA A 305 1.85 14.09 28.75
CA ALA A 305 3.00 14.79 28.16
C ALA A 305 3.64 15.83 29.09
N SER A 306 2.88 16.37 30.06
CA SER A 306 3.33 17.34 31.07
C SER A 306 4.30 18.42 30.56
N ILE A 307 4.07 18.90 29.33
CA ILE A 307 4.94 19.87 28.67
C ILE A 307 4.86 21.16 29.49
N GLY A 308 5.98 21.51 30.12
CA GLY A 308 6.10 22.71 30.94
C GLY A 308 5.82 23.99 30.14
N GLY A 309 5.91 25.15 30.82
CA GLY A 309 5.52 26.44 30.24
C GLY A 309 6.45 27.02 29.15
N ILE A 310 7.59 26.38 28.86
CA ILE A 310 8.57 26.87 27.88
C ILE A 310 8.52 26.01 26.61
N PRO A 311 8.13 26.57 25.46
CA PRO A 311 8.07 25.83 24.19
C PRO A 311 9.49 25.61 23.64
N SER A 312 10.13 24.54 24.07
CA SER A 312 11.40 24.04 23.53
C SER A 312 11.20 22.72 22.81
N ILE A 313 11.99 22.45 21.77
CA ILE A 313 11.99 21.16 21.08
C ILE A 313 12.37 20.02 22.04
N HIS A 314 13.25 20.28 23.01
CA HIS A 314 13.61 19.33 24.06
C HIS A 314 12.39 19.00 24.92
N ASN A 315 11.62 20.00 25.34
CA ASN A 315 10.43 19.78 26.15
C ASN A 315 9.33 19.02 25.36
N LYS A 316 9.20 19.28 24.05
CA LYS A 316 8.29 18.52 23.19
C LYS A 316 8.69 17.04 23.13
N ILE A 317 9.96 16.75 22.87
CA ILE A 317 10.44 15.36 22.79
C ILE A 317 10.35 14.67 24.16
N ARG A 318 10.68 15.37 25.25
CA ARG A 318 10.53 14.86 26.61
C ARG A 318 9.07 14.47 26.90
N GLY A 319 8.13 15.36 26.59
CA GLY A 319 6.70 15.05 26.74
C GLY A 319 6.24 13.89 25.86
N PHE A 320 6.75 13.79 24.64
CA PHE A 320 6.50 12.64 23.77
C PHE A 320 7.05 11.32 24.34
N LEU A 321 8.28 11.33 24.85
CA LEU A 321 8.89 10.19 25.51
C LEU A 321 8.09 9.76 26.74
N GLN A 322 7.63 10.71 27.56
CA GLN A 322 6.79 10.43 28.71
C GLN A 322 5.49 9.74 28.28
N VAL A 323 4.79 10.21 27.24
CA VAL A 323 3.58 9.53 26.73
C VAL A 323 3.91 8.12 26.20
N LYS A 324 5.02 7.97 25.49
CA LYS A 324 5.44 6.69 24.90
C LYS A 324 5.81 5.65 25.97
N PHE A 325 6.55 6.06 27.00
CA PHE A 325 6.97 5.19 28.10
C PHE A 325 5.89 5.02 29.17
N SER A 326 4.98 5.97 29.36
CA SER A 326 3.84 5.82 30.29
C SER A 326 2.89 4.71 29.85
N LYS A 327 2.74 4.50 28.54
CA LYS A 327 1.92 3.41 27.96
C LYS A 327 2.62 2.06 28.03
N SER A 328 3.96 2.04 28.09
CA SER A 328 4.76 0.84 28.28
C SER A 328 5.04 0.68 29.78
N SER A 329 4.15 -0.02 30.50
CA SER A 329 4.25 -0.24 31.96
C SER A 329 5.58 -0.84 32.46
N ASN A 330 6.48 -1.24 31.56
CA ASN A 330 7.89 -1.47 31.84
C ASN A 330 8.73 -0.68 30.83
N ILE A 331 9.53 0.27 31.32
CA ILE A 331 10.72 0.71 30.60
C ILE A 331 11.67 -0.49 30.68
N PRO A 332 12.08 -1.09 29.54
CA PRO A 332 13.01 -2.20 29.59
C PRO A 332 14.32 -1.79 30.28
N GLU A 333 14.88 -2.69 31.09
CA GLU A 333 16.06 -2.45 31.94
C GLU A 333 17.32 -2.03 31.15
N TYR A 334 17.34 -2.27 29.84
CA TYR A 334 18.44 -1.91 28.93
C TYR A 334 18.40 -0.45 28.44
N ILE A 335 17.35 0.34 28.75
CA ILE A 335 17.30 1.75 28.36
C ILE A 335 18.09 2.57 29.38
N GLU A 336 19.07 3.34 28.91
CA GLU A 336 19.88 4.18 29.79
C GLU A 336 19.06 5.43 30.18
N VAL A 337 18.60 5.46 31.43
CA VAL A 337 17.82 6.56 32.02
C VAL A 337 18.73 7.39 32.92
N TYR A 338 18.81 8.69 32.67
CA TYR A 338 19.51 9.67 33.51
C TYR A 338 18.54 10.80 33.86
N ASP A 339 18.49 11.20 35.14
CA ASP A 339 17.56 12.23 35.64
C ASP A 339 16.09 12.01 35.22
N ASN A 340 15.62 10.76 35.27
CA ASN A 340 14.30 10.32 34.81
C ASN A 340 14.02 10.50 33.30
N GLU A 341 15.07 10.67 32.49
CA GLU A 341 14.97 10.80 31.04
C GLU A 341 15.80 9.74 30.30
N ALA A 342 15.20 9.13 29.28
CA ALA A 342 15.90 8.19 28.41
C ALA A 342 16.81 8.96 27.44
N VAL A 343 18.10 9.07 27.78
CA VAL A 343 19.07 9.97 27.12
C VAL A 343 19.26 9.63 25.64
N TRP A 344 19.45 8.35 25.31
CA TRP A 344 19.60 7.90 23.93
C TRP A 344 18.31 7.97 23.12
N ALA A 345 17.16 7.71 23.76
CA ALA A 345 15.87 7.87 23.11
C ALA A 345 15.63 9.34 22.75
N HIS A 346 15.98 10.27 23.65
CA HIS A 346 15.88 11.71 23.40
C HIS A 346 16.73 12.15 22.22
N MET A 347 18.00 11.73 22.21
CA MET A 347 18.91 11.99 21.10
C MET A 347 18.42 11.37 19.79
N TYR A 348 17.91 10.13 19.81
CA TYR A 348 17.35 9.47 18.63
C TYR A 348 16.21 10.29 18.01
N TYR A 349 15.25 10.77 18.81
CA TYR A 349 14.14 11.55 18.28
C TYR A 349 14.57 12.94 17.79
N LEU A 350 15.62 13.55 18.35
CA LEU A 350 16.22 14.77 17.80
C LEU A 350 16.81 14.52 16.40
N VAL A 351 17.56 13.42 16.22
CA VAL A 351 18.07 13.01 14.90
C VAL A 351 16.92 12.72 13.95
N ARG A 352 15.88 12.01 14.41
CA ARG A 352 14.69 11.64 13.61
C ARG A 352 13.90 12.85 13.12
N CYS A 353 13.93 13.96 13.86
CA CYS A 353 13.31 15.24 13.51
C CYS A 353 14.25 16.18 12.74
N GLY A 354 15.49 15.76 12.42
CA GLY A 354 16.46 16.57 11.70
C GLY A 354 17.05 17.73 12.53
N LYS A 355 16.92 17.70 13.85
CA LYS A 355 17.38 18.77 14.76
C LYS A 355 18.74 18.42 15.36
N LEU A 356 19.76 18.39 14.48
CA LEU A 356 21.11 17.98 14.85
C LEU A 356 21.84 19.00 15.74
N GLU A 357 21.60 20.30 15.53
CA GLU A 357 22.19 21.38 16.36
C GLU A 357 21.70 21.27 17.81
N GLU A 358 20.38 21.13 17.99
CA GLU A 358 19.75 20.93 19.30
C GLU A 358 20.24 19.63 19.98
N MET A 359 20.49 18.57 19.20
CA MET A 359 21.10 17.35 19.70
C MET A 359 22.51 17.58 20.23
N LEU A 360 23.31 18.40 19.55
CA LEU A 360 24.66 18.75 20.01
C LEU A 360 24.59 19.53 21.32
N ASP A 361 23.69 20.51 21.43
CA ASP A 361 23.50 21.30 22.65
C ASP A 361 23.08 20.42 23.83
N TYR A 362 22.19 19.45 23.59
CA TYR A 362 21.79 18.46 24.59
C TYR A 362 22.94 17.55 25.02
N ALA A 363 23.75 17.08 24.07
CA ALA A 363 24.90 16.22 24.35
C ALA A 363 25.98 16.95 25.15
N LEU A 364 26.20 18.25 24.89
CA LEU A 364 27.12 19.08 25.67
C LEU A 364 26.60 19.36 27.08
N GLY A 365 25.29 19.50 27.27
CA GLY A 365 24.69 19.63 28.59
C GLY A 365 24.82 18.38 29.47
N ILE A 366 25.08 17.22 28.87
CA ILE A 366 25.17 15.90 29.54
C ILE A 366 26.58 15.29 29.35
N GLU A 367 27.59 16.14 29.11
CA GLU A 367 28.96 15.70 28.80
C GLU A 367 29.53 14.75 29.86
N ASP A 368 29.26 15.00 31.15
CA ASP A 368 29.76 14.16 32.25
C ASP A 368 29.25 12.70 32.16
N VAL A 369 27.97 12.51 31.82
CA VAL A 369 27.34 11.17 31.71
C VAL A 369 27.77 10.47 30.43
N LEU A 370 27.92 11.25 29.35
CA LEU A 370 28.42 10.77 28.07
C LEU A 370 29.90 10.41 28.15
N ALA A 371 30.70 11.09 28.96
CA ALA A 371 32.12 10.78 29.15
C ALA A 371 32.32 9.40 29.79
N ASP A 372 31.45 9.04 30.75
CA ASP A 372 31.47 7.73 31.41
C ASP A 372 31.02 6.59 30.47
N SER A 373 30.07 6.86 29.58
CA SER A 373 29.49 5.84 28.69
C SER A 373 30.23 5.74 27.34
N ASP A 374 30.45 6.88 26.67
CA ASP A 374 31.00 7.00 25.32
C ASP A 374 31.74 8.35 25.10
N PRO A 375 33.02 8.44 25.49
CA PRO A 375 33.77 9.70 25.49
C PRO A 375 34.05 10.28 24.09
N SER A 376 33.98 9.46 23.03
CA SER A 376 34.20 9.92 21.66
C SER A 376 32.93 10.31 20.91
N PHE A 377 31.74 10.15 21.51
CA PHE A 377 30.48 10.40 20.81
C PHE A 377 30.31 11.87 20.39
N ILE A 378 30.61 12.80 21.29
CA ILE A 378 30.43 14.25 21.05
C ILE A 378 31.34 14.72 19.90
N SER A 379 32.56 14.21 19.80
CA SER A 379 33.47 14.56 18.71
C SER A 379 32.96 14.03 17.37
N TYR A 380 32.43 12.81 17.32
CA TYR A 380 31.77 12.28 16.12
C TYR A 380 30.57 13.14 15.70
N LEU A 381 29.74 13.56 16.65
CA LEU A 381 28.57 14.39 16.36
C LEU A 381 28.97 15.76 15.78
N ARG A 382 29.99 16.42 16.35
CA ARG A 382 30.52 17.69 15.81
C ARG A 382 31.00 17.54 14.37
N HIS A 383 31.84 16.53 14.10
CA HIS A 383 32.33 16.27 12.75
C HIS A 383 31.21 15.95 11.76
N TYR A 384 30.15 15.26 12.21
CA TYR A 384 28.99 14.95 11.39
C TYR A 384 28.19 16.21 11.00
N ILE A 385 28.05 17.18 11.92
CA ILE A 385 27.31 18.43 11.69
C ILE A 385 28.10 19.39 10.80
N GLU A 386 29.41 19.51 11.02
CA GLU A 386 30.29 20.40 10.24
C GLU A 386 30.46 19.95 8.78
N SER A 387 30.24 18.66 8.50
CA SER A 387 30.43 18.09 7.17
C SER A 387 29.21 18.31 6.27
N PRO A 388 29.37 18.93 5.06
CA PRO A 388 28.23 19.26 4.19
C PRO A 388 27.46 18.03 3.68
N ASN A 389 28.12 16.87 3.60
CA ASN A 389 27.51 15.61 3.17
C ASN A 389 27.14 14.69 4.34
N ARG A 390 27.19 15.19 5.60
CA ARG A 390 26.94 14.41 6.81
C ARG A 390 27.79 13.13 6.84
N THR A 391 29.08 13.27 6.56
CA THR A 391 30.07 12.18 6.50
C THR A 391 31.11 12.37 7.59
N LEU A 392 31.60 11.27 8.15
CA LEU A 392 32.71 11.28 9.09
C LEU A 392 34.05 11.07 8.36
N ASP A 393 35.13 11.52 8.99
CA ASP A 393 36.49 11.18 8.57
C ASP A 393 36.74 9.66 8.66
N ALA A 394 37.63 9.13 7.80
CA ALA A 394 37.91 7.70 7.71
C ALA A 394 38.32 7.08 9.05
N SER A 395 39.11 7.81 9.86
CA SER A 395 39.56 7.34 11.18
C SER A 395 38.42 7.24 12.20
N SER A 396 37.49 8.19 12.17
CA SER A 396 36.32 8.23 13.05
C SER A 396 35.29 7.20 12.61
N GLN A 397 35.12 7.03 11.30
CA GLN A 397 34.26 6.04 10.68
C GLN A 397 34.66 4.60 11.06
N GLU A 398 35.96 4.28 11.04
CA GLU A 398 36.47 2.96 11.44
C GLU A 398 36.15 2.67 12.92
N ARG A 399 36.41 3.64 13.81
CA ARG A 399 36.12 3.52 15.25
C ARG A 399 34.64 3.33 15.56
N ILE A 400 33.76 4.08 14.89
CA ILE A 400 32.30 3.90 15.06
C ILE A 400 31.88 2.53 14.52
N SER A 401 32.43 2.08 13.38
CA SER A 401 32.10 0.78 12.81
C SER A 401 32.50 -0.38 13.74
N ALA A 402 33.65 -0.29 14.41
CA ALA A 402 34.08 -1.25 15.42
C ALA A 402 33.14 -1.24 16.64
N SER A 403 32.75 -0.05 17.11
CA SER A 403 31.84 0.12 18.25
C SER A 403 30.46 -0.48 17.95
N VAL A 404 29.90 -0.20 16.76
CA VAL A 404 28.65 -0.79 16.26
C VAL A 404 28.75 -2.31 16.15
N GLY A 405 29.91 -2.82 15.71
CA GLY A 405 30.20 -4.25 15.68
C GLY A 405 30.11 -4.91 17.05
N MET A 406 30.70 -4.29 18.08
CA MET A 406 30.63 -4.78 19.46
C MET A 406 29.21 -4.71 20.03
N MET A 407 28.50 -3.59 19.81
CA MET A 407 27.11 -3.43 20.26
C MET A 407 26.17 -4.47 19.64
N ARG A 408 26.42 -4.88 18.39
CA ARG A 408 25.65 -5.94 17.72
C ARG A 408 25.76 -7.28 18.42
N VAL A 409 26.96 -7.65 18.86
CA VAL A 409 27.19 -8.91 19.58
C VAL A 409 26.44 -8.88 20.91
N ASN A 410 26.35 -7.71 21.54
CA ASN A 410 25.70 -7.48 22.83
C ASN A 410 24.29 -6.85 22.72
N MET A 411 23.55 -7.12 21.64
CA MET A 411 22.28 -6.43 21.32
C MET A 411 21.19 -6.54 22.40
N ARG A 412 21.29 -7.52 23.32
CA ARG A 412 20.33 -7.69 24.44
C ARG A 412 20.61 -6.80 25.65
N VAL A 413 21.82 -6.23 25.74
CA VAL A 413 22.29 -5.44 26.88
C VAL A 413 22.44 -3.96 26.51
N VAL A 414 22.68 -3.68 25.23
CA VAL A 414 22.88 -2.32 24.73
C VAL A 414 21.53 -1.66 24.44
N ASP A 415 21.42 -0.39 24.80
CA ASP A 415 20.26 0.44 24.47
C ASP A 415 19.99 0.45 22.94
N PRO A 416 18.78 0.06 22.48
CA PRO A 416 18.43 0.04 21.06
C PRO A 416 18.47 1.41 20.39
N TYR A 417 18.19 2.49 21.13
CA TYR A 417 18.25 3.85 20.63
C TYR A 417 19.71 4.27 20.43
N LYS A 418 20.59 3.90 21.36
CA LYS A 418 22.05 4.10 21.23
C LYS A 418 22.59 3.43 19.98
N PHE A 419 22.27 2.14 19.80
CA PHE A 419 22.64 1.40 18.60
C PHE A 419 22.13 2.07 17.32
N SER A 420 20.89 2.57 17.33
CA SER A 420 20.28 3.24 16.17
C SER A 420 20.94 4.58 15.85
N VAL A 421 21.27 5.39 16.85
CA VAL A 421 21.97 6.68 16.68
C VAL A 421 23.36 6.46 16.09
N TYR A 422 24.13 5.51 16.63
CA TYR A 422 25.46 5.17 16.11
C TYR A 422 25.41 4.70 14.66
N LYS A 423 24.40 3.91 14.32
CA LYS A 423 24.21 3.40 12.97
C LYS A 423 23.90 4.51 11.96
N VAL A 424 23.06 5.49 12.34
CA VAL A 424 22.69 6.63 11.49
C VAL A 424 23.87 7.60 11.33
N ILE A 425 24.54 7.98 12.42
CA ILE A 425 25.68 8.90 12.38
C ILE A 425 26.86 8.27 11.64
N GLY A 426 27.16 7.01 11.96
CA GLY A 426 28.27 6.27 11.38
C GLY A 426 27.97 5.63 10.02
N ARG A 427 26.76 5.70 9.46
CA ARG A 427 26.36 4.96 8.24
C ARG A 427 26.85 3.50 8.21
N CYS A 428 26.85 2.86 9.39
CA CYS A 428 27.41 1.53 9.58
C CYS A 428 26.34 0.46 9.25
N ASP A 429 26.79 -0.74 8.87
CA ASP A 429 25.90 -1.90 8.65
C ASP A 429 24.80 -1.70 7.58
N LEU A 430 25.21 -1.22 6.39
CA LEU A 430 24.31 -0.99 5.24
C LEU A 430 23.57 -2.25 4.77
N ALA A 431 24.06 -3.45 5.12
CA ALA A 431 23.46 -4.72 4.76
C ALA A 431 22.16 -5.02 5.53
N ARG A 432 22.06 -4.56 6.79
CA ARG A 432 20.89 -4.80 7.64
C ARG A 432 20.46 -3.49 8.27
N LYS A 433 19.58 -2.75 7.59
CA LYS A 433 19.15 -1.41 8.04
C LYS A 433 18.09 -1.41 9.14
N THR A 434 17.43 -2.52 9.42
CA THR A 434 16.35 -2.59 10.41
C THR A 434 16.84 -2.77 11.85
N VAL A 435 16.22 -2.04 12.79
CA VAL A 435 16.29 -2.23 14.24
C VAL A 435 14.86 -2.36 14.75
N HIS A 436 14.38 -3.59 14.96
CA HIS A 436 12.96 -3.87 15.18
C HIS A 436 12.37 -3.19 16.44
N GLU A 437 13.19 -2.89 17.45
CA GLU A 437 12.72 -2.28 18.70
C GLU A 437 12.44 -0.77 18.55
N VAL A 438 13.15 -0.10 17.64
CA VAL A 438 13.05 1.35 17.42
C VAL A 438 12.18 1.67 16.21
N ILE A 439 12.26 0.84 15.16
CA ILE A 439 11.49 1.02 13.92
C ILE A 439 10.10 0.40 14.07
N GLN A 440 9.14 1.23 14.46
CA GLN A 440 7.76 0.80 14.69
C GLN A 440 6.85 1.06 13.47
N THR A 441 7.22 2.00 12.60
CA THR A 441 6.40 2.41 11.46
C THR A 441 7.11 2.27 10.12
N THR A 442 6.33 2.17 9.05
CA THR A 442 6.86 2.17 7.67
C THR A 442 7.57 3.49 7.33
N GLU A 443 7.11 4.64 7.86
CA GLU A 443 7.77 5.93 7.65
C GLU A 443 9.17 5.95 8.31
N ASP A 444 9.34 5.31 9.47
CA ASP A 444 10.65 5.20 10.14
C ASP A 444 11.61 4.27 9.39
N TYR A 445 11.08 3.19 8.81
CA TYR A 445 11.85 2.32 7.93
C TYR A 445 12.36 3.06 6.69
N ILE A 446 11.49 3.83 6.03
CA ILE A 446 11.87 4.64 4.86
C ILE A 446 12.90 5.71 5.26
N TRP A 447 12.72 6.37 6.40
CA TRP A 447 13.69 7.36 6.90
C TRP A 447 15.08 6.74 7.11
N HIS A 448 15.16 5.56 7.74
CA HIS A 448 16.43 4.84 7.88
C HIS A 448 17.02 4.33 6.56
N GLN A 449 16.23 4.21 5.49
CA GLN A 449 16.75 3.85 4.18
C GLN A 449 17.42 5.02 3.48
N VAL A 450 16.92 6.25 3.72
CA VAL A 450 17.31 7.51 3.09
C VAL A 450 18.43 8.23 3.86
N CYS A 451 18.53 8.01 5.18
CA CYS A 451 19.67 8.38 6.01
C CYS A 451 20.82 7.38 5.85
#